data_AF-A0A357ZAX9-F1
#
_entry.id   AF-A0A357ZAX9-F1
#
_cell.length_a   1.000
_cell.length_b   1.000
_cell.length_c   1.000
_cell.angle_alpha   90.00
_cell.angle_beta   90.00
_cell.angle_gamma   90.00
#
_symmetry.space_group_name_H-M   'P 1'
#
loop_
_entity.id
_entity.type
_entity.pdbx_description
1 polymer ?
#
loop_
_entity_poly.entity_id
_entity_poly.type
_entity_poly.pdbx_seq_one_letter_code
_entity_poly.pdbx_strand_id
1 'polypeptide(L)'
;MRFTLLLTVALIATQTFAQKSNPVKAADAKPKLVVGIVVDQMRWDYVNNFKPFFKTQNGFLRFMNQGASCNNNLISYLPTVTACGHAAVYTGSTPAIHGITGNSWFDNIQQRMVYCVEDNSVQAVGIENSSAGKMSPLNVWTTTIGDELKLATNFKSKVYGVSLKDRGAIIPAGHSADGAFWYDSKSGNFISSTYYGKSL
;
A
#
# COMPACT_ATOMS: atom_id res chain seq x y z
N MET A 1 60.76 5.97 -38.88
CA MET A 1 60.24 4.60 -38.78
C MET A 1 59.73 4.20 -37.39
N ARG A 2 60.34 4.63 -36.27
CA ARG A 2 59.87 4.24 -34.91
C ARG A 2 58.61 4.96 -34.43
N PHE A 3 58.37 6.21 -34.85
CA PHE A 3 57.15 6.95 -34.49
C PHE A 3 55.91 6.54 -35.29
N THR A 4 56.09 6.09 -36.53
CA THR A 4 54.99 5.66 -37.41
C THR A 4 54.37 4.33 -36.97
N LEU A 5 55.15 3.48 -36.29
CA LEU A 5 54.70 2.18 -35.77
C LEU A 5 53.87 2.33 -34.47
N LEU A 6 54.11 3.38 -33.69
CA LEU A 6 53.36 3.65 -32.46
C LEU A 6 51.96 4.23 -32.74
N LEU A 7 51.79 4.98 -33.84
CA LEU A 7 50.48 5.50 -34.23
C LEU A 7 49.54 4.42 -34.78
N THR A 8 50.07 3.39 -35.44
CA THR A 8 49.25 2.29 -35.98
C THR A 8 48.76 1.32 -34.90
N VAL A 9 49.50 1.14 -33.81
CA VAL A 9 49.05 0.30 -32.67
C VAL A 9 47.95 1.00 -31.85
N ALA A 10 47.99 2.33 -31.73
CA ALA A 10 46.95 3.09 -31.03
C ALA A 10 45.60 3.08 -31.77
N LEU A 11 45.59 2.96 -33.11
CA LEU A 11 44.36 2.96 -33.91
C LEU A 11 43.61 1.62 -33.88
N ILE A 12 44.28 0.51 -33.51
CA ILE A 12 43.66 -0.83 -33.47
C ILE A 12 43.00 -1.09 -32.11
N ALA A 13 43.37 -0.35 -31.06
CA ALA A 13 42.81 -0.50 -29.71
C ALA A 13 41.44 0.18 -29.50
N THR A 14 40.96 0.99 -30.45
CA THR A 14 39.65 1.64 -30.38
C THR A 14 38.61 0.92 -31.25
N GLN A 15 38.45 -0.39 -31.05
CA GLN A 15 37.20 -1.03 -31.42
C GLN A 15 36.23 -0.86 -30.25
N THR A 16 35.59 0.31 -30.19
CA THR A 16 34.38 0.48 -29.40
C THR A 16 33.32 -0.43 -29.98
N PHE A 17 33.15 -1.61 -29.38
CA PHE A 17 31.92 -2.38 -29.55
C PHE A 17 30.80 -1.51 -29.00
N ALA A 18 30.12 -0.76 -29.89
CA ALA A 18 28.83 -0.20 -29.57
C ALA A 18 27.96 -1.39 -29.13
N GLN A 19 27.60 -1.43 -27.84
CA GLN A 19 26.59 -2.38 -27.37
C GLN A 19 25.38 -2.18 -28.29
N LYS A 20 25.01 -3.24 -29.02
CA LYS A 20 23.67 -3.29 -29.62
C LYS A 20 22.72 -3.03 -28.47
N SER A 21 22.04 -1.87 -28.48
CA SER A 21 20.91 -1.65 -27.61
C SER A 21 19.90 -2.72 -28.01
N ASN A 22 19.83 -3.81 -27.24
CA ASN A 22 18.64 -4.63 -27.27
C ASN A 22 17.52 -3.66 -26.95
N PRO A 23 16.55 -3.43 -27.85
CA PRO A 23 15.38 -2.67 -27.47
C PRO A 23 14.82 -3.45 -26.30
N VAL A 24 14.94 -2.88 -25.10
CA VAL A 24 14.12 -3.31 -23.97
C VAL A 24 12.74 -3.08 -24.51
N LYS A 25 12.10 -4.16 -24.96
CA LYS A 25 10.68 -4.15 -25.29
C LYS A 25 10.06 -3.68 -23.99
N ALA A 26 9.75 -2.38 -23.91
CA ALA A 26 9.06 -1.81 -22.78
C ALA A 26 7.89 -2.76 -22.57
N ALA A 27 7.87 -3.42 -21.42
CA ALA A 27 6.76 -4.26 -21.08
C ALA A 27 5.60 -3.29 -20.84
N ASP A 28 4.97 -2.84 -21.93
CA ASP A 28 3.75 -2.03 -21.95
C ASP A 28 2.56 -2.79 -21.33
N ALA A 29 2.78 -4.02 -20.88
CA ALA A 29 1.85 -4.78 -20.09
C ALA A 29 1.79 -4.19 -18.66
N LYS A 30 0.96 -3.16 -18.50
CA LYS A 30 0.44 -2.76 -17.18
C LYS A 30 -0.11 -4.03 -16.48
N PRO A 31 0.21 -4.25 -15.20
CA PRO A 31 -0.32 -5.40 -14.48
C PRO A 31 -1.85 -5.34 -14.46
N LYS A 32 -2.51 -6.48 -14.72
CA LYS A 32 -3.98 -6.58 -14.67
C LYS A 32 -4.53 -6.49 -13.24
N LEU A 33 -3.69 -6.80 -12.25
CA LEU A 33 -4.01 -6.77 -10.82
C LEU A 33 -2.76 -6.38 -10.04
N VAL A 34 -2.92 -5.50 -9.07
CA VAL A 34 -1.91 -5.17 -8.06
C VAL A 34 -2.47 -5.60 -6.70
N VAL A 35 -1.69 -6.35 -5.94
CA VAL A 35 -2.08 -6.82 -4.60
C VAL A 35 -1.14 -6.19 -3.57
N GLY A 36 -1.67 -5.26 -2.78
CA GLY A 36 -0.96 -4.68 -1.64
C GLY A 36 -1.18 -5.50 -0.37
N ILE A 37 -0.10 -5.94 0.27
CA ILE A 37 -0.16 -6.73 1.50
C ILE A 37 0.65 -6.00 2.58
N VAL A 38 -0.03 -5.60 3.65
CA VAL A 38 0.61 -5.07 4.87
C VAL A 38 0.36 -6.08 5.99
N VAL A 39 1.43 -6.69 6.49
CA VAL A 39 1.35 -7.58 7.65
C VAL A 39 1.51 -6.73 8.89
N ASP A 40 0.42 -6.53 9.62
CA ASP A 40 0.39 -5.67 10.80
C ASP A 40 1.40 -6.14 11.85
N GLN A 41 2.18 -5.21 12.39
CA GLN A 41 3.24 -5.46 13.38
C GLN A 41 4.37 -6.40 12.91
N MET A 42 4.54 -6.63 11.59
CA MET A 42 5.65 -7.42 11.08
C MET A 42 6.96 -6.61 11.11
N ARG A 43 7.91 -7.05 11.93
CA ARG A 43 9.28 -6.55 11.86
C ARG A 43 10.00 -7.15 10.66
N TRP A 44 10.96 -6.39 10.12
CA TRP A 44 11.77 -6.81 8.98
C TRP A 44 12.52 -8.13 9.22
N ASP A 45 13.02 -8.36 10.43
CA ASP A 45 13.85 -9.53 10.77
C ASP A 45 13.06 -10.85 10.85
N TYR A 46 11.73 -10.80 10.89
CA TYR A 46 10.88 -11.99 11.03
C TYR A 46 11.04 -13.01 9.90
N VAL A 47 11.14 -12.56 8.65
CA VAL A 47 11.28 -13.49 7.51
C VAL A 47 12.58 -14.29 7.62
N ASN A 48 13.67 -13.63 8.03
CA ASN A 48 14.96 -14.29 8.17
C ASN A 48 15.00 -15.19 9.41
N ASN A 49 14.55 -14.68 10.56
CA ASN A 49 14.58 -15.40 11.83
C ASN A 49 13.69 -16.65 11.82
N PHE A 50 12.52 -16.58 11.16
CA PHE A 50 11.57 -17.69 11.08
C PHE A 50 11.67 -18.52 9.81
N LYS A 51 12.65 -18.23 8.93
CA LYS A 51 12.90 -18.98 7.70
C LYS A 51 12.94 -20.51 7.91
N PRO A 52 13.56 -21.07 8.97
CA PRO A 52 13.60 -22.51 9.19
C PRO A 52 12.21 -23.16 9.39
N PHE A 53 11.19 -22.39 9.77
CA PHE A 53 9.84 -22.89 10.03
C PHE A 53 8.91 -22.80 8.80
N PHE A 54 9.35 -22.17 7.71
CA PHE A 54 8.54 -22.06 6.50
C PHE A 54 8.49 -23.39 5.74
N LYS A 55 7.29 -23.97 5.64
CA LYS A 55 7.04 -25.25 4.96
C LYS A 55 7.00 -25.15 3.43
N THR A 56 7.01 -23.95 2.86
CA THR A 56 6.90 -23.72 1.41
C THR A 56 7.75 -22.55 0.94
N GLN A 57 8.28 -22.67 -0.28
CA GLN A 57 9.01 -21.58 -0.96
C GLN A 57 8.05 -20.56 -1.61
N ASN A 58 6.76 -20.87 -1.72
CA ASN A 58 5.78 -20.06 -2.45
C ASN A 58 5.10 -18.95 -1.60
N GLY A 59 5.60 -18.70 -0.38
CA GLY A 59 5.14 -17.62 0.52
C GLY A 59 6.15 -16.47 0.63
N PHE A 60 6.52 -16.07 1.86
CA PHE A 60 7.50 -15.00 2.09
C PHE A 60 8.82 -15.18 1.34
N LEU A 61 9.30 -16.42 1.23
CA LEU A 61 10.55 -16.73 0.53
C LEU A 61 10.47 -16.45 -0.98
N ARG A 62 9.29 -16.55 -1.59
CA ARG A 62 9.09 -16.15 -2.98
C ARG A 62 9.33 -14.65 -3.17
N PHE A 63 8.75 -13.82 -2.30
CA PHE A 63 8.95 -12.37 -2.35
C PHE A 63 10.43 -11.99 -2.18
N MET A 64 11.14 -12.65 -1.25
CA MET A 64 12.56 -12.37 -0.99
C MET A 64 13.49 -12.84 -2.11
N ASN A 65 13.23 -14.01 -2.69
CA ASN A 65 14.16 -14.63 -3.64
C ASN A 65 13.88 -14.25 -5.11
N GLN A 66 12.65 -13.84 -5.44
CA GLN A 66 12.22 -13.56 -6.81
C GLN A 66 11.67 -12.14 -7.00
N GLY A 67 11.53 -11.37 -5.92
CA GLY A 67 11.09 -9.98 -5.95
C GLY A 67 12.23 -8.99 -5.73
N ALA A 68 11.86 -7.75 -5.48
CA ALA A 68 12.75 -6.71 -4.98
C ALA A 68 12.53 -6.54 -3.47
N SER A 69 13.62 -6.55 -2.68
CA SER A 69 13.57 -6.31 -1.23
C SER A 69 14.28 -5.02 -0.87
N CYS A 70 13.60 -4.13 -0.15
CA CYS A 70 14.20 -2.96 0.46
C CYS A 70 14.47 -3.26 1.95
N ASN A 71 15.70 -3.68 2.26
CA ASN A 71 16.07 -4.13 3.60
C ASN A 71 16.38 -2.98 4.59
N ASN A 72 16.42 -1.74 4.12
CA ASN A 72 16.64 -0.55 4.93
C ASN A 72 15.51 0.46 4.73
N ASN A 73 14.26 0.00 4.89
CA ASN A 73 13.07 0.84 4.85
C ASN A 73 12.64 1.19 6.27
N LEU A 74 12.52 2.49 6.56
CA LEU A 74 12.22 3.01 7.89
C LEU A 74 10.97 3.89 7.86
N ILE A 75 10.22 3.89 8.95
CA ILE A 75 9.08 4.79 9.13
C ILE A 75 9.62 6.17 9.48
N SER A 76 9.38 7.16 8.63
CA SER A 76 9.93 8.52 8.73
C SER A 76 9.08 9.49 9.58
N TYR A 77 8.19 8.97 10.42
CA TYR A 77 7.30 9.75 11.27
C TYR A 77 7.00 9.06 12.60
N LEU A 78 6.41 9.82 13.52
CA LEU A 78 5.84 9.33 14.76
C LEU A 78 4.40 9.84 14.89
N PRO A 79 3.50 9.09 15.56
CA PRO A 79 3.73 7.77 16.18
C PRO A 79 3.66 6.60 15.17
N THR A 80 4.42 5.54 15.43
CA THR A 80 4.45 4.30 14.61
C THR A 80 3.27 3.37 14.94
N VAL A 81 2.04 3.81 14.65
CA VAL A 81 0.81 3.06 14.92
C VAL A 81 0.09 2.66 13.64
N THR A 82 -0.82 1.69 13.75
CA THR A 82 -1.52 1.07 12.61
C THR A 82 -2.10 2.08 11.62
N ALA A 83 -2.92 3.04 12.08
CA ALA A 83 -3.60 3.97 11.18
C ALA A 83 -2.62 4.86 10.38
N CYS A 84 -1.63 5.46 11.06
CA CYS A 84 -0.57 6.24 10.43
C CYS A 84 0.22 5.40 9.41
N GLY A 85 0.55 4.16 9.80
CA GLY A 85 1.19 3.14 8.97
C GLY A 85 0.50 2.96 7.63
N HIS A 86 -0.78 2.61 7.67
CA HIS A 86 -1.57 2.31 6.49
C HIS A 86 -1.77 3.56 5.62
N ALA A 87 -1.98 4.73 6.24
CA ALA A 87 -2.12 5.99 5.52
C ALA A 87 -0.84 6.33 4.76
N ALA A 88 0.32 6.31 5.41
CA ALA A 88 1.58 6.67 4.78
C ALA A 88 1.95 5.76 3.60
N VAL A 89 1.76 4.44 3.75
CA VAL A 89 2.06 3.47 2.68
C VAL A 89 1.23 3.71 1.43
N TYR A 90 -0.06 4.03 1.58
CA TYR A 90 -0.98 4.11 0.45
C TYR A 90 -1.18 5.52 -0.09
N THR A 91 -0.82 6.57 0.66
CA THR A 91 -0.86 7.96 0.20
C THR A 91 0.51 8.46 -0.28
N GLY A 92 1.60 7.79 0.10
CA GLY A 92 2.96 8.32 -0.12
C GLY A 92 3.25 9.60 0.68
N SER A 93 2.43 9.89 1.69
CA SER A 93 2.48 11.13 2.48
C SER A 93 2.79 10.85 3.95
N THR A 94 2.74 11.87 4.81
CA THR A 94 3.03 11.77 6.25
C THR A 94 1.83 12.22 7.10
N PRO A 95 1.76 11.85 8.39
CA PRO A 95 0.69 12.28 9.31
C PRO A 95 0.38 13.77 9.30
N ALA A 96 1.39 14.61 9.11
CA ALA A 96 1.24 16.06 9.05
C ALA A 96 0.43 16.55 7.83
N ILE A 97 0.33 15.73 6.77
CA ILE A 97 -0.33 16.09 5.50
C ILE A 97 -1.59 15.25 5.28
N HIS A 98 -1.52 13.93 5.47
CA HIS A 98 -2.67 13.05 5.26
C HIS A 98 -3.69 13.04 6.42
N GLY A 99 -3.43 13.78 7.51
CA GLY A 99 -4.37 14.00 8.62
C GLY A 99 -4.46 12.89 9.67
N ILE A 100 -4.16 11.64 9.30
CA ILE A 100 -4.14 10.50 10.23
C ILE A 100 -2.92 10.57 11.18
N THR A 101 -3.11 11.10 12.38
CA THR A 101 -2.05 11.31 13.39
C THR A 101 -1.99 10.24 14.49
N GLY A 102 -2.94 9.30 14.49
CA GLY A 102 -2.99 8.19 15.43
C GLY A 102 -4.11 7.21 15.10
N ASN A 103 -4.21 6.13 15.87
CA ASN A 103 -5.43 5.30 15.84
C ASN A 103 -6.64 6.08 16.38
N SER A 104 -6.38 7.00 17.31
CA SER A 104 -7.30 8.00 17.81
C SER A 104 -6.51 9.27 18.16
N TRP A 105 -7.16 10.42 18.16
CA TRP A 105 -6.60 11.70 18.61
C TRP A 105 -7.65 12.51 19.36
N PHE A 106 -7.22 13.49 20.15
CA PHE A 106 -8.12 14.46 20.75
C PHE A 106 -8.42 15.57 19.74
N ASP A 107 -9.70 15.80 19.45
CA ASP A 107 -10.16 16.89 18.60
C ASP A 107 -10.52 18.10 19.47
N ASN A 108 -9.78 19.20 19.32
CA ASN A 108 -9.96 20.43 20.10
C ASN A 108 -11.21 21.23 19.72
N ILE A 109 -11.87 20.93 18.60
CA ILE A 109 -13.12 21.58 18.20
C ILE A 109 -14.28 20.79 18.81
N GLN A 110 -14.24 19.46 18.71
CA GLN A 110 -15.28 18.58 19.24
C GLN A 110 -15.14 18.29 20.74
N GLN A 111 -13.99 18.64 21.34
CA GLN A 111 -13.66 18.42 22.75
C GLN A 111 -13.78 16.94 23.17
N ARG A 112 -13.34 16.02 22.32
CA ARG A 112 -13.40 14.57 22.57
C ARG A 112 -12.32 13.81 21.82
N MET A 113 -12.13 12.55 22.19
CA MET A 113 -11.37 11.61 21.37
C MET A 113 -12.15 11.24 20.10
N VAL A 114 -11.46 11.24 18.97
CA VAL A 114 -11.93 10.84 17.64
C VAL A 114 -11.16 9.59 17.22
N TYR A 115 -11.89 8.56 16.78
CA TYR A 115 -11.27 7.36 16.19
C TYR A 115 -10.98 7.56 14.70
N CYS A 116 -9.86 7.00 14.23
CA CYS A 116 -9.27 7.37 12.93
C CYS A 116 -10.18 7.23 11.71
N VAL A 117 -11.08 6.25 11.70
CA VAL A 117 -12.02 6.02 10.59
C VAL A 117 -13.47 6.14 11.05
N GLU A 118 -13.76 6.72 12.21
CA GLU A 118 -15.14 6.90 12.65
C GLU A 118 -15.89 7.86 11.73
N ASP A 119 -17.14 7.52 11.43
CA ASP A 119 -18.04 8.36 10.66
C ASP A 119 -19.49 8.09 11.05
N ASN A 120 -20.09 9.03 11.78
CA ASN A 120 -21.47 8.92 12.24
C ASN A 120 -22.50 9.18 11.13
N SER A 121 -22.07 9.64 9.94
CA SER A 121 -22.96 9.90 8.80
C SER A 121 -23.32 8.63 8.02
N VAL A 122 -22.59 7.52 8.24
CA VAL A 122 -22.80 6.24 7.56
C VAL A 122 -23.34 5.17 8.52
N GLN A 123 -23.94 4.14 7.95
CA GLN A 123 -24.49 3.00 8.69
C GLN A 123 -23.76 1.71 8.34
N ALA A 124 -23.85 0.72 9.22
CA ALA A 124 -23.32 -0.61 8.96
C ALA A 124 -24.04 -1.31 7.81
N VAL A 125 -23.28 -2.10 7.05
CA VAL A 125 -23.76 -2.97 5.97
C VAL A 125 -23.25 -4.38 6.23
N GLY A 126 -24.14 -5.37 6.15
CA GLY A 126 -23.83 -6.76 6.52
C GLY A 126 -24.17 -7.13 7.96
N ILE A 127 -24.48 -6.14 8.80
CA ILE A 127 -25.04 -6.31 10.15
C ILE A 127 -26.01 -5.17 10.47
N GLU A 128 -27.03 -5.43 11.29
CA GLU A 128 -28.03 -4.44 11.67
C GLU A 128 -27.57 -3.60 12.88
N ASN A 129 -27.86 -2.29 12.84
CA ASN A 129 -27.75 -1.36 13.97
C ASN A 129 -26.42 -1.40 14.75
N SER A 130 -25.30 -1.61 14.08
CA SER A 130 -23.99 -1.74 14.73
C SER A 130 -23.11 -0.50 14.55
N SER A 131 -22.49 -0.05 15.64
CA SER A 131 -21.45 0.98 15.59
C SER A 131 -20.18 0.51 14.87
N ALA A 132 -19.97 -0.81 14.75
CA ALA A 132 -18.80 -1.37 14.06
C ALA A 132 -18.78 -1.03 12.56
N GLY A 133 -19.94 -0.68 11.99
CA GLY A 133 -20.06 -0.26 10.59
C GLY A 133 -20.12 1.26 10.37
N LYS A 134 -20.03 2.06 11.43
CA LYS A 134 -20.03 3.54 11.34
C LYS A 134 -18.63 4.07 11.02
N MET A 135 -18.07 3.58 9.90
CA MET A 135 -16.68 3.81 9.53
C MET A 135 -16.54 4.21 8.05
N SER A 136 -15.66 5.16 7.76
CA SER A 136 -15.37 5.64 6.41
C SER A 136 -13.98 6.27 6.31
N PRO A 137 -13.48 6.62 5.11
CA PRO A 137 -12.19 7.29 4.95
C PRO A 137 -12.25 8.80 5.23
N LEU A 138 -13.34 9.32 5.81
CA LEU A 138 -13.59 10.77 6.01
C LEU A 138 -12.40 11.57 6.57
N ASN A 139 -11.62 10.98 7.48
CA ASN A 139 -10.49 11.68 8.12
C ASN A 139 -9.16 11.58 7.35
N VAL A 140 -9.13 10.90 6.20
CA VAL A 140 -7.94 10.86 5.34
C VAL A 140 -7.99 12.09 4.43
N TRP A 141 -7.03 13.01 4.54
CA TRP A 141 -7.12 14.29 3.81
C TRP A 141 -6.56 14.27 2.39
N THR A 142 -5.83 13.21 2.05
CA THR A 142 -5.12 13.06 0.77
C THR A 142 -5.64 11.86 0.01
N THR A 143 -5.48 11.86 -1.32
CA THR A 143 -5.75 10.69 -2.14
C THR A 143 -4.80 9.54 -1.84
N THR A 144 -5.28 8.31 -2.03
CA THR A 144 -4.44 7.09 -2.03
C THR A 144 -4.05 6.71 -3.44
N ILE A 145 -3.11 5.77 -3.59
CA ILE A 145 -2.82 5.13 -4.88
C ILE A 145 -4.06 4.45 -5.48
N GLY A 146 -5.01 4.01 -4.64
CA GLY A 146 -6.31 3.50 -5.08
C GLY A 146 -7.17 4.60 -5.71
N ASP A 147 -7.25 5.77 -5.06
CA ASP A 147 -7.93 6.95 -5.60
C ASP A 147 -7.32 7.39 -6.94
N GLU A 148 -6.00 7.51 -6.99
CA GLU A 148 -5.28 7.87 -8.21
C GLU A 148 -5.47 6.85 -9.34
N LEU A 149 -5.53 5.56 -9.01
CA LEU A 149 -5.85 4.51 -9.97
C LEU A 149 -7.28 4.65 -10.51
N LYS A 150 -8.25 4.98 -9.66
CA LYS A 150 -9.64 5.24 -10.11
C LYS A 150 -9.66 6.47 -11.02
N LEU A 151 -9.04 7.58 -10.63
CA LEU A 151 -8.96 8.80 -11.46
C LEU A 151 -8.30 8.52 -12.82
N ALA A 152 -7.13 7.88 -12.83
CA ALA A 152 -6.38 7.58 -14.05
C ALA A 152 -7.10 6.59 -15.00
N THR A 153 -8.08 5.85 -14.50
CA THR A 153 -8.86 4.88 -15.30
C THR A 153 -10.30 5.32 -15.53
N ASN A 154 -10.62 6.59 -15.25
CA ASN A 154 -11.97 7.13 -15.33
C ASN A 154 -12.98 6.24 -14.55
N PHE A 155 -12.59 5.90 -13.32
CA PHE A 155 -13.31 5.06 -12.35
C PHE A 155 -13.61 3.62 -12.81
N LYS A 156 -13.03 3.16 -13.92
CA LYS A 156 -13.22 1.79 -14.44
C LYS A 156 -12.43 0.74 -13.68
N SER A 157 -11.30 1.11 -13.06
CA SER A 157 -10.55 0.22 -12.19
C SER A 157 -11.41 -0.25 -11.00
N LYS A 158 -11.05 -1.41 -10.46
CA LYS A 158 -11.64 -2.00 -9.27
C LYS A 158 -10.67 -1.92 -8.11
N VAL A 159 -11.08 -1.24 -7.04
CA VAL A 159 -10.27 -1.03 -5.84
C VAL A 159 -11.02 -1.55 -4.62
N TYR A 160 -10.40 -2.50 -3.93
CA TYR A 160 -10.98 -3.15 -2.75
C TYR A 160 -9.98 -3.19 -1.59
N GLY A 161 -10.45 -2.90 -0.37
CA GLY A 161 -9.70 -3.11 0.86
C GLY A 161 -10.30 -4.23 1.69
N VAL A 162 -9.47 -5.14 2.22
CA VAL A 162 -9.93 -6.23 3.10
C VAL A 162 -8.97 -6.37 4.27
N SER A 163 -9.48 -6.40 5.49
CA SER A 163 -8.66 -6.57 6.71
C SER A 163 -9.51 -7.07 7.86
N LEU A 164 -8.89 -7.60 8.91
CA LEU A 164 -9.62 -7.84 10.18
C LEU A 164 -9.96 -6.54 10.91
N LYS A 165 -9.26 -5.44 10.60
CA LYS A 165 -9.45 -4.12 11.21
C LYS A 165 -10.05 -3.17 10.17
N ASP A 166 -11.11 -2.47 10.54
CA ASP A 166 -11.71 -1.36 9.77
C ASP A 166 -10.67 -0.43 9.11
N ARG A 167 -9.80 0.21 9.90
CA ARG A 167 -8.74 1.11 9.45
C ARG A 167 -7.69 0.45 8.56
N GLY A 168 -7.52 -0.87 8.67
CA GLY A 168 -6.64 -1.65 7.81
C GLY A 168 -7.24 -1.95 6.44
N ALA A 169 -8.57 -1.88 6.30
CA ALA A 169 -9.27 -2.03 5.03
C ALA A 169 -9.56 -0.66 4.38
N ILE A 170 -10.11 0.27 5.17
CA ILE A 170 -10.63 1.57 4.74
C ILE A 170 -9.51 2.49 4.24
N ILE A 171 -8.47 2.70 5.06
CA ILE A 171 -7.42 3.68 4.75
C ILE A 171 -6.66 3.29 3.48
N PRO A 172 -6.21 2.03 3.29
CA PRO A 172 -5.56 1.63 2.03
C PRO A 172 -6.44 1.75 0.79
N ALA A 173 -7.74 1.45 0.92
CA ALA A 173 -8.66 1.47 -0.21
C ALA A 173 -8.88 2.91 -0.73
N GLY A 174 -8.90 3.89 0.18
CA GLY A 174 -9.11 5.29 -0.16
C GLY A 174 -10.58 5.67 -0.36
N HIS A 175 -10.78 6.88 -0.85
CA HIS A 175 -12.09 7.53 -0.97
C HIS A 175 -12.96 6.93 -2.07
N SER A 176 -12.34 6.53 -3.17
CA SER A 176 -13.00 6.15 -4.42
C SER A 176 -13.10 4.63 -4.57
N ALA A 177 -12.85 3.87 -3.50
CA ALA A 177 -12.87 2.42 -3.54
C ALA A 177 -14.24 1.87 -3.93
N ASP A 178 -14.26 0.76 -4.66
CA ASP A 178 -15.48 0.00 -4.94
C ASP A 178 -15.98 -0.76 -3.70
N GLY A 179 -15.12 -0.96 -2.69
CA GLY A 179 -15.51 -1.52 -1.41
C GLY A 179 -14.37 -1.62 -0.40
N ALA A 180 -14.70 -1.50 0.88
CA ALA A 180 -13.81 -1.90 1.96
C ALA A 180 -14.57 -2.81 2.93
N PHE A 181 -13.93 -3.91 3.33
CA PHE A 181 -14.54 -4.96 4.15
C PHE A 181 -13.68 -5.26 5.36
N TRP A 182 -14.31 -5.30 6.54
CA TRP A 182 -13.63 -5.63 7.79
C TRP A 182 -14.41 -6.62 8.63
N TYR A 183 -13.69 -7.35 9.48
CA TYR A 183 -14.28 -8.38 10.31
C TYR A 183 -14.92 -7.79 11.56
N ASP A 184 -16.20 -8.09 11.78
CA ASP A 184 -16.89 -7.84 13.03
C ASP A 184 -16.89 -9.12 13.88
N SER A 185 -16.14 -9.11 14.98
CA SER A 185 -15.96 -10.29 15.84
C SER A 185 -17.24 -10.70 16.59
N LYS A 186 -18.20 -9.79 16.75
CA LYS A 186 -19.46 -10.07 17.44
C LYS A 186 -20.39 -10.92 16.56
N SER A 187 -20.52 -10.57 15.29
CA SER A 187 -21.32 -11.34 14.33
C SER A 187 -20.56 -12.50 13.69
N GLY A 188 -19.23 -12.43 13.64
CA GLY A 188 -18.40 -13.38 12.89
C GLY A 188 -18.38 -13.12 11.38
N ASN A 189 -18.91 -11.98 10.92
CA ASN A 189 -19.05 -11.64 9.52
C ASN A 189 -18.01 -10.59 9.09
N PHE A 190 -17.67 -10.60 7.81
CA PHE A 190 -17.14 -9.40 7.17
C PHE A 190 -18.28 -8.43 6.88
N ILE A 191 -18.07 -7.17 7.24
CA ILE A 191 -19.03 -6.08 7.12
C ILE A 191 -18.43 -4.92 6.34
N SER A 192 -19.27 -3.96 5.99
CA SER A 192 -18.89 -2.70 5.37
C SER A 192 -19.73 -1.55 5.94
N SER A 193 -19.70 -0.39 5.29
CA SER A 193 -20.54 0.76 5.60
C SER A 193 -21.26 1.31 4.38
N THR A 194 -22.29 2.12 4.62
CA THR A 194 -23.03 2.80 3.55
C THR A 194 -22.21 3.80 2.75
N TYR A 195 -20.96 4.08 3.16
CA TYR A 195 -19.99 4.80 2.33
C TYR A 195 -19.72 4.07 1.01
N TYR A 196 -19.61 2.73 1.05
CA TYR A 196 -19.18 1.90 -0.07
C TYR A 196 -20.35 1.29 -0.87
N GLY A 197 -21.52 1.14 -0.26
CA GLY A 197 -22.68 0.54 -0.90
C GLY A 197 -23.83 0.29 0.07
N LYS A 198 -25.01 -0.04 -0.44
CA LYS A 198 -26.19 -0.33 0.40
C LYS A 198 -26.31 -1.82 0.79
N SER A 199 -25.51 -2.67 0.17
CA SER A 199 -25.49 -4.12 0.38
C SER A 199 -24.06 -4.64 0.19
N LEU A 200 -23.78 -5.82 0.76
CA LEU A 200 -22.55 -6.58 0.49
C LEU A 200 -22.58 -7.24 -0.89
#